data_AF-A0A379CHP0-F1
#
_entry.id   AF-A0A379CHP0-F1
#
_cell.length_a   1.000
_cell.length_b   1.000
_cell.length_c   1.000
_cell.angle_alpha   90.00
_cell.angle_beta   90.00
_cell.angle_gamma   90.00
#
_symmetry.space_group_name_H-M   'P 1'
#
loop_
_entity.id
_entity.type
_entity.pdbx_description
1 polymer ?
#
loop_
_entity_poly.entity_id
_entity_poly.type
_entity_poly.pdbx_seq_one_letter_code
_entity_poly.pdbx_strand_id
1 'polypeptide(L)'
;MSDEKIISFEDIRNRVKESDIDLFEEFIGEEIMDLDYEGDLNLLDFIKKVSDYQEENNIPNKKFLDMQKQFMERYGFELVNPSPEELEKIKKSLNSKANIDKLKSLDMNNPVSMIRTSALLSLRADFEDKAYEKNIIQLDLKNDKNDLKIIFNGENVTVISENKIDFSDEDINKAIANYRVIVGDSIRVQICEATNSYDYK
;
A
#
# COMPACT_ATOMS: atom_id res chain seq x y z
N MET A 1 20.90 -46.65 13.81
CA MET A 1 21.65 -45.38 13.86
C MET A 1 20.60 -44.29 13.76
N SER A 2 20.60 -43.37 14.73
CA SER A 2 19.59 -42.32 14.85
C SER A 2 19.88 -41.25 13.82
N ASP A 3 18.93 -41.00 12.92
CA ASP A 3 18.99 -39.86 12.01
C ASP A 3 19.05 -38.58 12.85
N GLU A 4 20.23 -37.96 12.87
CA GLU A 4 20.42 -36.61 13.41
C GLU A 4 19.46 -35.69 12.66
N LYS A 5 18.42 -35.21 13.36
CA LYS A 5 17.55 -34.14 12.89
C LYS A 5 18.44 -32.95 12.57
N ILE A 6 18.74 -32.73 11.30
CA ILE A 6 19.41 -31.53 10.82
C ILE A 6 18.46 -30.38 11.13
N ILE A 7 18.75 -29.64 12.21
CA ILE A 7 17.99 -28.44 12.57
C ILE A 7 18.42 -27.35 11.60
N SER A 8 17.50 -26.91 10.73
CA SER A 8 17.77 -25.77 9.86
C SER A 8 17.91 -24.50 10.70
N PHE A 9 19.01 -23.77 10.54
CA PHE A 9 19.23 -22.46 11.18
C PHE A 9 18.11 -21.46 10.83
N GLU A 10 17.51 -21.61 9.66
CA GLU A 10 16.40 -20.79 9.19
C GLU A 10 15.10 -21.06 9.96
N ASP A 11 14.86 -22.31 10.36
CA ASP A 11 13.71 -22.68 11.21
C ASP A 11 13.86 -22.19 12.64
N ILE A 12 15.09 -22.09 13.15
CA ILE A 12 15.35 -21.51 14.48
C ILE A 12 15.13 -20.00 14.44
N ARG A 13 15.63 -19.32 13.40
CA ARG A 13 15.50 -17.87 13.25
C ARG A 13 14.06 -17.42 13.07
N ASN A 14 13.24 -18.21 12.38
CA ASN A 14 11.84 -17.89 12.11
C ASN A 14 10.87 -18.31 13.23
N ARG A 15 11.34 -19.01 14.26
CA ARG A 15 10.49 -19.43 15.37
C ARG A 15 10.11 -18.26 16.26
N VAL A 16 8.81 -18.04 16.42
CA VAL A 16 8.24 -17.09 17.39
C VAL A 16 8.32 -17.68 18.79
N LYS A 17 8.86 -16.90 19.73
CA LYS A 17 8.85 -17.18 21.16
C LYS A 17 7.78 -16.35 21.82
N GLU A 18 7.31 -16.81 22.97
CA GLU A 18 6.32 -16.09 23.78
C GLU A 18 6.83 -14.69 24.17
N SER A 19 8.12 -14.57 24.50
CA SER A 19 8.77 -13.28 24.74
C SER A 19 8.76 -12.33 23.55
N ASP A 20 8.72 -12.84 22.31
CA ASP A 20 8.61 -11.99 21.13
C ASP A 20 7.20 -11.37 21.05
N ILE A 21 6.16 -12.11 21.48
CA ILE A 21 4.78 -11.62 21.56
C ILE A 21 4.64 -10.59 22.67
N ASP A 22 5.23 -10.85 23.84
CA ASP A 22 5.18 -9.95 25.00
C ASP A 22 5.81 -8.58 24.65
N LEU A 23 6.96 -8.57 23.98
CA LEU A 23 7.62 -7.33 23.53
C LEU A 23 6.82 -6.60 22.46
N PHE A 24 6.19 -7.34 21.53
CA PHE A 24 5.34 -6.75 20.51
C PHE A 24 4.06 -6.15 21.12
N GLU A 25 3.49 -6.82 22.13
CA GLU A 25 2.33 -6.36 22.88
C GLU A 25 2.61 -5.09 23.70
N GLU A 26 3.79 -5.03 24.35
CA GLU A 26 4.27 -3.83 25.03
C GLU A 26 4.42 -2.65 24.07
N PHE A 27 5.08 -2.87 22.93
CA PHE A 27 5.21 -1.87 21.87
C PHE A 27 3.83 -1.36 21.39
N ILE A 28 2.91 -2.25 21.05
CA ILE A 28 1.56 -1.85 20.60
C ILE A 28 0.82 -1.07 21.69
N GLY A 29 0.97 -1.46 22.96
CA GLY A 29 0.39 -0.75 24.10
C GLY A 29 0.92 0.67 24.28
N GLU A 30 2.24 0.84 24.19
CA GLU A 30 2.90 2.16 24.22
C GLU A 30 2.43 3.03 23.06
N GLU A 31 2.42 2.48 21.84
CA GLU A 31 2.05 3.26 20.66
C GLU A 31 0.57 3.64 20.64
N ILE A 32 -0.33 2.76 21.06
CA ILE A 32 -1.76 3.10 21.19
C ILE A 32 -1.95 4.17 22.25
N MET A 33 -1.25 4.10 23.39
CA MET A 33 -1.33 5.13 24.42
C MET A 33 -0.81 6.47 23.91
N ASP A 34 0.36 6.51 23.28
CA ASP A 34 0.93 7.73 22.71
C ASP A 34 0.02 8.35 21.62
N LEU A 35 -0.66 7.50 20.83
CA LEU A 35 -1.61 7.94 19.79
C LEU A 35 -2.95 8.45 20.37
N ASP A 36 -3.42 7.93 21.51
CA ASP A 36 -4.66 8.39 22.17
C ASP A 36 -4.48 9.74 22.89
N TYR A 37 -3.26 10.08 23.33
CA TYR A 37 -2.97 11.37 23.98
C TYR A 37 -2.87 12.56 22.99
N GLU A 38 -2.54 12.31 21.72
CA GLU A 38 -2.43 13.36 20.69
C GLU A 38 -3.74 13.63 19.92
N GLY A 39 -4.77 12.81 20.14
CA GLY A 39 -6.16 13.20 19.90
C GLY A 39 -6.80 12.79 18.57
N ASP A 40 -6.10 12.07 17.68
CA ASP A 40 -6.73 11.36 16.55
C ASP A 40 -5.83 10.18 16.14
N LEU A 41 -6.41 8.97 16.12
CA LEU A 41 -5.74 7.74 15.67
C LEU A 41 -5.38 7.84 14.18
N ASN A 42 -4.18 8.36 13.86
CA ASN A 42 -3.65 8.31 12.50
C ASN A 42 -3.16 6.88 12.21
N LEU A 43 -4.01 6.08 11.55
CA LEU A 43 -3.72 4.71 11.14
C LEU A 43 -2.42 4.59 10.32
N LEU A 44 -2.04 5.62 9.55
CA LEU A 44 -0.80 5.62 8.78
C LEU A 44 0.44 5.69 9.68
N ASP A 45 0.38 6.52 10.72
CA ASP A 45 1.48 6.64 11.68
C ASP A 45 1.63 5.35 12.48
N PHE A 46 0.51 4.75 12.91
CA PHE A 46 0.52 3.43 13.57
C PHE A 46 1.15 2.35 12.67
N ILE A 47 0.74 2.25 11.41
CA ILE A 47 1.30 1.26 10.47
C ILE A 47 2.79 1.51 10.24
N LYS A 48 3.22 2.77 10.13
CA LYS A 48 4.62 3.12 9.98
C LYS A 48 5.43 2.66 11.18
N LYS A 49 4.98 2.96 12.40
CA LYS A 49 5.65 2.53 13.63
C LYS A 49 5.73 1.01 13.76
N VAL A 50 4.68 0.29 13.37
CA VAL A 50 4.68 -1.19 13.32
C VAL A 50 5.71 -1.72 12.30
N SER A 51 5.87 -1.04 11.16
CA SER A 51 6.91 -1.37 10.17
C SER A 51 8.31 -1.05 10.68
N ASP A 52 8.50 0.11 11.30
CA ASP A 52 9.76 0.56 11.89
C ASP A 52 10.21 -0.43 12.99
N TYR A 53 9.28 -0.86 13.86
CA TYR A 53 9.52 -1.90 14.86
C TYR A 53 10.07 -3.20 14.24
N GLN A 54 9.52 -3.63 13.10
CA GLN A 54 10.00 -4.82 12.41
C GLN A 54 11.45 -4.66 11.94
N GLU A 55 11.77 -3.53 11.31
CA GLU A 55 13.09 -3.23 10.75
C GLU A 55 14.14 -3.04 11.85
N GLU A 56 13.86 -2.22 12.86
CA GLU A 56 14.77 -1.93 13.98
C GLU A 56 15.14 -3.18 14.76
N ASN A 57 14.18 -4.09 14.95
CA ASN A 57 14.40 -5.34 15.66
C ASN A 57 14.91 -6.47 14.76
N ASN A 58 15.19 -6.19 13.48
CA ASN A 58 15.72 -7.16 12.50
C ASN A 58 14.86 -8.44 12.40
N ILE A 59 13.54 -8.29 12.51
CA ILE A 59 12.59 -9.41 12.55
C ILE A 59 12.32 -9.89 11.12
N PRO A 60 12.61 -11.16 10.78
CA PRO A 60 12.28 -11.70 9.47
C PRO A 60 10.78 -11.63 9.21
N ASN A 61 10.36 -11.28 7.98
CA ASN A 61 8.95 -11.13 7.60
C ASN A 61 8.07 -12.30 8.06
N LYS A 62 8.52 -13.54 7.85
CA LYS A 62 7.78 -14.74 8.28
C LYS A 62 7.58 -14.78 9.80
N LYS A 63 8.63 -14.49 10.57
CA LYS A 63 8.56 -14.43 12.04
C LYS A 63 7.60 -13.32 12.48
N PHE A 64 7.65 -12.16 11.83
CA PHE A 64 6.80 -11.02 12.17
C PHE A 64 5.32 -11.29 11.89
N LEU A 65 4.99 -11.96 10.78
CA LEU A 65 3.63 -12.41 10.48
C LEU A 65 3.11 -13.41 11.51
N ASP A 66 3.94 -14.37 11.91
CA ASP A 66 3.59 -15.35 12.94
C ASP A 66 3.41 -14.66 14.32
N MET A 67 4.18 -13.60 14.60
CA MET A 67 4.02 -12.76 15.80
C MET A 67 2.68 -12.03 15.80
N GLN A 68 2.34 -11.32 14.71
CA GLN A 68 1.05 -10.63 14.58
C GLN A 68 -0.13 -11.59 14.74
N LYS A 69 -0.02 -12.79 14.16
CA LYS A 69 -1.05 -13.84 14.26
C LYS A 69 -1.26 -14.31 15.70
N GLN A 70 -0.18 -14.65 16.42
CA GLN A 70 -0.25 -15.10 17.81
C GLN A 70 -0.72 -13.98 18.75
N PHE A 71 -0.31 -12.74 18.49
CA PHE A 71 -0.83 -11.56 19.21
C PHE A 71 -2.35 -11.44 19.04
N MET A 72 -2.87 -11.53 17.81
CA MET A 72 -4.32 -11.51 17.56
C MET A 72 -5.04 -12.65 18.29
N GLU A 73 -4.52 -13.87 18.22
CA GLU A 73 -5.08 -15.04 18.90
C GLU A 73 -5.12 -14.86 20.44
N ARG A 74 -4.05 -14.29 21.04
CA ARG A 74 -3.96 -14.00 22.48
C ARG A 74 -5.06 -13.04 22.96
N TYR A 75 -5.43 -12.08 22.11
CA TYR A 75 -6.47 -11.09 22.40
C TYR A 75 -7.87 -11.54 21.99
N GLY A 76 -8.06 -12.83 21.67
CA GLY A 76 -9.36 -13.41 21.34
C GLY A 76 -9.82 -13.10 19.91
N PHE A 77 -8.96 -12.55 19.06
CA PHE A 77 -9.21 -12.46 17.62
C PHE A 77 -8.87 -13.80 16.98
N GLU A 78 -9.81 -14.74 17.01
CA GLU A 78 -9.70 -15.93 16.17
C GLU A 78 -9.89 -15.52 14.69
N LEU A 79 -8.83 -15.61 13.89
CA LEU A 79 -8.93 -15.53 12.41
C LEU A 79 -9.72 -16.72 11.81
N VAL A 80 -10.33 -17.56 12.66
CA VAL A 80 -11.11 -18.74 12.28
C VAL A 80 -12.58 -18.48 12.60
N ASN A 81 -13.35 -18.15 11.55
CA ASN A 81 -14.82 -18.07 11.52
C ASN A 81 -15.49 -16.96 12.36
N PRO A 82 -15.38 -15.69 11.94
CA PRO A 82 -16.18 -14.60 12.52
C PRO A 82 -17.68 -14.91 12.42
N SER A 83 -18.44 -14.58 13.48
CA SER A 83 -19.89 -14.82 13.54
C SER A 83 -20.62 -14.04 12.42
N PRO A 84 -21.82 -14.46 11.98
CA PRO A 84 -22.54 -13.75 10.93
C PRO A 84 -22.79 -12.27 11.22
N GLU A 85 -22.96 -11.90 12.50
CA GLU A 85 -23.19 -10.51 12.95
C GLU A 85 -21.90 -9.69 13.00
N GLU A 86 -20.77 -10.28 13.41
CA GLU A 86 -19.46 -9.64 13.35
C GLU A 86 -18.99 -9.50 11.91
N LEU A 87 -19.23 -10.52 11.09
CA LEU A 87 -19.10 -10.41 9.64
C LEU A 87 -20.01 -9.32 9.10
N GLU A 88 -21.21 -9.12 9.63
CA GLU A 88 -22.09 -8.04 9.15
C GLU A 88 -21.56 -6.67 9.55
N LYS A 89 -21.06 -6.49 10.78
CA LYS A 89 -20.46 -5.24 11.27
C LYS A 89 -19.14 -4.92 10.55
N ILE A 90 -18.28 -5.92 10.39
CA ILE A 90 -17.04 -5.85 9.61
C ILE A 90 -17.37 -5.62 8.14
N LYS A 91 -18.37 -6.30 7.56
CA LYS A 91 -18.85 -6.01 6.20
C LYS A 91 -19.39 -4.60 6.13
N LYS A 92 -20.13 -4.09 7.12
CA LYS A 92 -20.70 -2.73 7.11
C LYS A 92 -19.61 -1.65 7.21
N SER A 93 -18.58 -1.87 8.04
CA SER A 93 -17.41 -0.97 8.09
C SER A 93 -16.51 -1.11 6.86
N LEU A 94 -16.49 -2.28 6.22
CA LEU A 94 -15.76 -2.58 4.98
C LEU A 94 -16.62 -2.52 3.71
N ASN A 95 -17.86 -2.00 3.77
CA ASN A 95 -18.87 -2.12 2.70
C ASN A 95 -18.69 -1.07 1.59
N SER A 96 -17.46 -0.87 1.15
CA SER A 96 -17.25 -0.89 -0.29
C SER A 96 -16.67 -2.26 -0.62
N LYS A 97 -17.42 -3.10 -1.35
CA LYS A 97 -16.98 -4.43 -1.85
C LYS A 97 -15.55 -4.46 -2.43
N ALA A 98 -14.98 -3.30 -2.73
CA ALA A 98 -13.60 -3.10 -3.15
C ALA A 98 -12.52 -3.28 -2.05
N ASN A 99 -12.84 -3.31 -0.75
CA ASN A 99 -11.83 -3.41 0.33
C ASN A 99 -11.42 -4.85 0.68
N ILE A 100 -12.36 -5.80 0.73
CA ILE A 100 -12.07 -7.17 1.20
C ILE A 100 -11.27 -7.98 0.15
N ASP A 101 -11.57 -7.82 -1.14
CA ASP A 101 -10.84 -8.53 -2.19
C ASP A 101 -9.40 -8.02 -2.35
N LYS A 102 -9.16 -6.74 -2.02
CA LYS A 102 -7.81 -6.15 -2.01
C LYS A 102 -7.00 -6.53 -0.79
N LEU A 103 -7.64 -6.63 0.37
CA LEU A 103 -7.00 -7.13 1.59
C LEU A 103 -6.51 -8.58 1.41
N LYS A 104 -7.22 -9.38 0.62
CA LYS A 104 -6.81 -10.76 0.26
C LYS A 104 -5.68 -10.83 -0.76
N SER A 105 -5.49 -9.81 -1.59
CA SER A 105 -4.38 -9.69 -2.53
C SER A 105 -3.14 -9.01 -1.94
N LEU A 106 -3.16 -8.67 -0.65
CA LEU A 106 -2.02 -8.09 0.04
C LEU A 106 -0.88 -9.09 0.08
N ASP A 107 0.17 -8.83 -0.70
CA ASP A 107 1.48 -9.35 -0.38
C ASP A 107 2.02 -8.57 0.82
N MET A 108 1.74 -9.09 2.02
CA MET A 108 2.22 -8.57 3.30
C MET A 108 3.76 -8.62 3.42
N ASN A 109 4.48 -9.16 2.43
CA ASN A 109 5.94 -9.12 2.40
C ASN A 109 6.49 -7.95 1.58
N ASN A 110 5.61 -7.12 1.00
CA ASN A 110 5.98 -5.99 0.15
C ASN A 110 5.57 -4.65 0.81
N PRO A 111 6.54 -3.89 1.36
CA PRO A 111 6.28 -2.59 2.00
C PRO A 111 5.51 -1.60 1.12
N VAL A 112 5.73 -1.62 -0.20
CA VAL A 112 5.03 -0.76 -1.17
C VAL A 112 3.55 -1.11 -1.27
N SER A 113 3.22 -2.41 -1.18
CA SER A 113 1.83 -2.91 -1.16
C SER A 113 1.10 -2.49 0.11
N MET A 114 1.78 -2.52 1.25
CA MET A 114 1.23 -2.05 2.53
C MET A 114 0.92 -0.55 2.49
N ILE A 115 1.89 0.30 2.11
CA ILE A 115 1.70 1.76 2.06
C ILE A 115 0.55 2.14 1.12
N ARG A 116 0.46 1.50 -0.05
CA ARG A 116 -0.62 1.80 -1.02
C ARG A 116 -1.98 1.41 -0.46
N THR A 117 -2.07 0.29 0.23
CA THR A 117 -3.33 -0.20 0.79
C THR A 117 -3.75 0.62 2.01
N SER A 118 -2.82 0.97 2.89
CA SER A 118 -3.10 1.82 4.05
C SER A 118 -3.56 3.22 3.62
N ALA A 119 -2.92 3.81 2.61
CA ALA A 119 -3.34 5.09 2.04
C ALA A 119 -4.77 5.01 1.47
N LEU A 120 -5.09 3.94 0.72
CA LEU A 120 -6.42 3.73 0.19
C LEU A 120 -7.47 3.57 1.31
N LEU A 121 -7.17 2.79 2.35
CA LEU A 121 -8.09 2.59 3.48
C LEU A 121 -8.33 3.89 4.24
N SER A 122 -7.28 4.67 4.49
CA SER A 122 -7.36 5.97 5.17
C SER A 122 -8.21 6.95 4.38
N LEU A 123 -7.96 7.09 3.07
CA LEU A 123 -8.79 7.93 2.21
C LEU A 123 -10.24 7.45 2.13
N ARG A 124 -10.51 6.14 2.22
CA ARG A 124 -11.87 5.61 2.23
C ARG A 124 -12.60 5.82 3.56
N ALA A 125 -11.88 5.99 4.66
CA ALA A 125 -12.49 6.35 5.94
C ALA A 125 -13.12 7.76 5.85
N ASP A 126 -12.42 8.70 5.23
CA ASP A 126 -12.87 10.10 5.12
C ASP A 126 -13.73 10.38 3.89
N PHE A 127 -13.45 9.69 2.77
CA PHE A 127 -14.05 9.97 1.46
C PHE A 127 -14.88 8.81 0.90
N GLU A 128 -15.13 7.77 1.70
CA GLU A 128 -15.96 6.61 1.35
C GLU A 128 -15.58 5.98 0.00
N ASP A 129 -16.54 5.82 -0.92
CA ASP A 129 -16.35 5.18 -2.22
C ASP A 129 -15.71 6.07 -3.29
N LYS A 130 -15.47 7.36 -2.99
CA LYS A 130 -14.81 8.30 -3.91
C LYS A 130 -13.32 8.00 -4.09
N ALA A 131 -12.71 7.36 -3.09
CA ALA A 131 -11.33 6.90 -3.18
C ALA A 131 -11.27 5.47 -3.74
N TYR A 132 -10.61 5.30 -4.88
CA TYR A 132 -10.39 3.99 -5.46
C TYR A 132 -9.00 3.92 -6.11
N GLU A 133 -8.46 2.71 -6.12
CA GLU A 133 -7.19 2.43 -6.76
C GLU A 133 -7.40 2.25 -8.26
N LYS A 134 -6.46 2.78 -9.04
CA LYS A 134 -6.39 2.55 -10.47
C LYS A 134 -4.97 2.14 -10.85
N ASN A 135 -4.85 1.20 -11.77
CA ASN A 135 -3.58 0.89 -12.41
C ASN A 135 -3.39 1.86 -13.57
N ILE A 136 -2.34 2.66 -13.51
CA ILE A 136 -1.98 3.65 -14.51
C ILE A 136 -0.53 3.43 -14.93
N ILE A 137 -0.19 3.83 -16.14
CA ILE A 137 1.21 3.84 -16.62
C ILE A 137 1.66 5.30 -16.64
N GLN A 138 2.80 5.59 -16.03
CA GLN A 138 3.44 6.90 -16.09
C GLN A 138 4.72 6.81 -16.92
N LEU A 139 4.94 7.79 -17.79
CA LEU A 139 6.20 8.03 -18.49
C LEU A 139 6.70 9.42 -18.12
N ASP A 140 7.89 9.49 -17.53
CA ASP A 140 8.60 10.74 -17.32
C ASP A 140 9.53 10.97 -18.53
N LEU A 141 9.36 12.09 -19.22
CA LEU A 141 10.06 12.43 -20.46
C LEU A 141 10.79 13.76 -20.27
N LYS A 142 12.12 13.70 -20.41
CA LYS A 142 12.99 14.86 -20.34
C LYS A 142 13.99 14.84 -21.50
N ASN A 143 13.91 15.83 -22.36
CA ASN A 143 14.82 16.02 -23.49
C ASN A 143 15.12 17.53 -23.68
N ASP A 144 15.68 17.88 -24.83
CA ASP A 144 16.05 19.25 -25.19
C ASP A 144 14.84 20.16 -25.44
N LYS A 145 13.67 19.59 -25.74
CA LYS A 145 12.44 20.33 -26.04
C LYS A 145 11.48 20.40 -24.85
N ASN A 146 11.38 19.32 -24.09
CA ASN A 146 10.36 19.16 -23.06
C ASN A 146 10.90 18.49 -21.79
N ASP A 147 10.31 18.88 -20.65
CA ASP A 147 10.42 18.20 -19.36
C ASP A 147 8.99 18.03 -18.84
N LEU A 148 8.46 16.81 -18.96
CA LEU A 148 7.04 16.53 -18.75
C LEU A 148 6.79 15.10 -18.27
N LYS A 149 5.55 14.90 -17.83
CA LYS A 149 5.01 13.61 -17.44
C LYS A 149 3.82 13.24 -18.32
N ILE A 150 3.76 12.00 -18.77
CA ILE A 150 2.60 11.45 -19.49
C ILE A 150 1.96 10.35 -18.64
N ILE A 151 0.66 10.49 -18.35
CA ILE A 151 -0.14 9.50 -17.63
C ILE A 151 -1.08 8.83 -18.63
N PHE A 152 -0.94 7.53 -18.76
CA PHE A 152 -1.76 6.68 -19.61
C PHE A 152 -2.79 5.92 -18.77
N ASN A 153 -4.07 6.11 -19.08
CA ASN A 153 -5.18 5.70 -18.23
C ASN A 153 -6.39 5.23 -19.04
N GLY A 154 -6.32 4.01 -19.57
CA GLY A 154 -7.31 3.47 -20.49
C GLY A 154 -7.34 4.33 -21.76
N GLU A 155 -8.53 4.79 -22.17
CA GLU A 155 -8.66 5.66 -23.35
C GLU A 155 -8.21 7.12 -23.10
N ASN A 156 -7.79 7.48 -21.88
CA ASN A 156 -7.38 8.83 -21.55
C ASN A 156 -5.86 8.92 -21.38
N VAL A 157 -5.25 9.89 -22.04
CA VAL A 157 -3.83 10.23 -21.92
C VAL A 157 -3.73 11.66 -21.40
N THR A 158 -2.99 11.88 -20.32
CA THR A 158 -2.77 13.22 -19.76
C THR A 158 -1.30 13.58 -19.88
N VAL A 159 -1.00 14.72 -20.51
CA VAL A 159 0.35 15.27 -20.63
C VAL A 159 0.46 16.47 -19.69
N ILE A 160 1.41 16.44 -18.76
CA ILE A 160 1.57 17.43 -17.70
C ILE A 160 2.97 18.04 -17.79
N SER A 161 3.05 19.36 -17.89
CA SER A 161 4.31 20.10 -17.76
C SER A 161 4.11 21.39 -16.95
N GLU A 162 5.17 21.78 -16.23
CA GLU A 162 5.25 23.11 -15.60
C GLU A 162 5.43 24.21 -16.65
N ASN A 163 6.03 23.88 -17.79
CA ASN A 163 6.26 24.80 -18.89
C ASN A 163 5.26 24.57 -20.04
N LYS A 164 5.35 25.41 -21.07
CA LYS A 164 4.63 25.19 -22.32
C LYS A 164 5.24 24.00 -23.06
N ILE A 165 4.41 23.11 -23.57
CA ILE A 165 4.82 21.89 -24.26
C ILE A 165 5.13 22.19 -25.73
N ASP A 166 6.27 21.71 -26.20
CA ASP A 166 6.62 21.71 -27.62
C ASP A 166 6.16 20.40 -28.29
N PHE A 167 5.03 20.45 -29.00
CA PHE A 167 4.47 19.31 -29.75
C PHE A 167 5.25 18.94 -31.02
N SER A 168 6.30 19.69 -31.40
CA SER A 168 7.25 19.27 -32.43
C SER A 168 8.18 18.15 -31.95
N ASP A 169 8.10 17.78 -30.67
CA ASP A 169 8.82 16.67 -30.08
C ASP A 169 8.29 15.32 -30.58
N GLU A 170 9.16 14.59 -31.25
CA GLU A 170 8.83 13.27 -31.81
C GLU A 170 8.61 12.23 -30.72
N ASP A 171 9.24 12.35 -29.54
CA ASP A 171 9.13 11.37 -28.47
C ASP A 171 7.72 11.39 -27.85
N ILE A 172 7.13 12.58 -27.67
CA ILE A 172 5.73 12.74 -27.22
C ILE A 172 4.80 12.04 -28.23
N ASN A 173 4.96 12.39 -29.51
CA ASN A 173 4.10 11.88 -30.58
C ASN A 173 4.22 10.36 -30.71
N LYS A 174 5.44 9.82 -30.60
CA LYS A 174 5.71 8.38 -30.64
C LYS A 174 5.11 7.66 -29.43
N ALA A 175 5.22 8.22 -28.23
CA ALA A 175 4.64 7.63 -27.03
C ALA A 175 3.11 7.52 -27.13
N ILE A 176 2.44 8.61 -27.52
CA ILE A 176 0.99 8.66 -27.68
C ILE A 176 0.52 7.74 -28.81
N ALA A 177 1.20 7.73 -29.95
CA ALA A 177 0.86 6.87 -31.08
C ALA A 177 0.99 5.39 -30.75
N ASN A 178 2.09 4.99 -30.10
CA ASN A 178 2.29 3.61 -29.67
C ASN A 178 1.20 3.16 -28.68
N TYR A 179 0.86 4.02 -27.72
CA TYR A 179 -0.20 3.72 -26.77
C TYR A 179 -1.57 3.58 -27.43
N ARG A 180 -1.91 4.47 -28.37
CA ARG A 180 -3.15 4.40 -29.15
C ARG A 180 -3.29 3.06 -29.87
N VAL A 181 -2.22 2.57 -30.52
CA VAL A 181 -2.24 1.26 -31.22
C VAL A 181 -2.60 0.11 -30.28
N ILE A 182 -2.20 0.19 -29.00
CA ILE A 182 -2.46 -0.85 -28.00
C ILE A 182 -3.90 -0.77 -27.47
N VAL A 183 -4.42 0.44 -27.22
CA VAL A 183 -5.72 0.65 -26.59
C VAL A 183 -6.89 0.65 -27.58
N GLY A 184 -6.67 1.10 -28.82
CA GLY A 184 -7.68 1.15 -29.87
C GLY A 184 -7.73 2.49 -30.61
N ASP A 185 -8.65 2.61 -31.57
CA ASP A 185 -8.63 3.69 -32.56
C ASP A 185 -8.87 5.10 -32.00
N SER A 186 -9.47 5.25 -30.82
CA SER A 186 -9.76 6.54 -30.21
C SER A 186 -9.20 6.63 -28.79
N ILE A 187 -8.39 7.66 -28.56
CA ILE A 187 -7.95 8.08 -27.24
C ILE A 187 -8.22 9.58 -27.07
N ARG A 188 -8.50 10.00 -25.84
CA ARG A 188 -8.59 11.41 -25.46
C ARG A 188 -7.25 11.86 -24.89
N VAL A 189 -6.64 12.86 -25.51
CA VAL A 189 -5.43 13.51 -24.98
C VAL A 189 -5.82 14.80 -24.26
N GLN A 190 -5.52 14.88 -22.97
CA GLN A 190 -5.67 16.06 -22.13
C GLN A 190 -4.28 16.67 -21.88
N ILE A 191 -4.19 17.99 -22.02
CA ILE A 191 -2.94 18.74 -21.90
C ILE A 191 -3.05 19.68 -20.70
N CYS A 192 -2.08 19.61 -19.81
CA CYS A 192 -1.95 20.46 -18.62
C CYS A 192 -0.60 21.17 -18.68
N GLU A 193 -0.60 22.44 -19.10
CA GLU A 193 0.58 23.31 -19.12
C GLU A 193 0.54 24.33 -17.98
N ALA A 194 1.67 24.99 -17.70
CA ALA A 194 1.77 26.02 -16.68
C ALA A 194 1.30 25.55 -15.29
N THR A 195 1.60 24.29 -14.98
CA THR A 195 1.25 23.69 -13.69
C THR A 195 2.19 24.18 -12.58
N ASN A 196 1.65 24.34 -11.37
CA ASN A 196 2.41 24.72 -10.18
C ASN A 196 2.50 23.54 -9.23
N SER A 197 3.67 23.36 -8.61
CA SER A 197 3.96 22.28 -7.67
C SER A 197 4.29 22.86 -6.29
N TYR A 198 3.87 22.20 -5.20
CA TYR A 198 4.31 22.52 -3.84
C TYR A 198 4.45 21.23 -3.03
N ASP A 199 5.45 21.21 -2.16
CA ASP A 199 5.65 20.11 -1.22
C ASP A 199 4.76 20.32 0.00
N TYR A 200 3.84 19.39 0.25
CA TYR A 200 3.08 19.35 1.49
C TYR A 200 3.91 18.63 2.56
N LYS A 201 4.22 19.32 3.65
CA LYS A 201 5.00 18.79 4.79
C LYS A 201 4.11 18.62 6.00
#